data_AF-H4FE34-F1
#
_entry.id   AF-H4FE34-F1
#
_cell.length_a   1.000
_cell.length_b   1.000
_cell.length_c   1.000
_cell.angle_alpha   90.00
_cell.angle_beta   90.00
_cell.angle_gamma   90.00
#
_symmetry.space_group_name_H-M   'P 1'
#
loop_
_entity.id
_entity.type
_entity.pdbx_description
1 polymer ?
#
loop_
_entity_poly.entity_id
_entity_poly.type
_entity_poly.pdbx_seq_one_letter_code
_entity_poly.pdbx_strand_id
1 'polypeptide(L)'
;MEQVYVVVASGQKRRARLYQEPSTDSALVNVLSIDDTIYLDLSSDQNVSAPKGWRHVTYRPTPGAVGNSGWIEIGHVGPLKTLDVPPVDEDVFVKHCARTEIQAHASETDGAPAILADYLIALAWIESELTKFGNRLPGTSAIGPFQITEEEWADFVAANPAAGYGPFQRFNPLSQVTAAQFLTQRDWEALEAEAVAADIAEPEQSFIPSFLLLLQARLVGAKAAFAIDRMHVEGNAQTPVADALAPFYPAPGDREALISRRRRFLQQGLAGHATTVDEFVEKTAAVLNEAFQVGFSKLKQHFPEFAIPPVSAVAGGMPWVAIAQTEETFWARADVSETTPAGKTRVKDYFNATSYRPPTVEPWCGAFVAWCLSQAGASVVEQAATAKSWKTWGSVELRKGGLTDPKVQAALEGAVVVLHPGKDTGTTGHVCFALSRMESSRKLTCIGGNQGDTVRTEAFDLSRVASIRALTPVDMPTGDEQLILARTIYGEARSESEMGREAVAEVILNRKASPRYPDSIIAVCLQHRQFSCWNARDPNRAKIIHLQPGADRDFDECLVVAGEALAGKINHLTDAVLHYHSTSIGSPDWVRKSPRAFMERKIGRHLFYRGIA
;
A
#
# COMPACT_ATOMS: atom_id res chain seq x y z
N MET A 1 3.77 -0.75 31.15
CA MET A 1 2.65 -1.01 30.21
C MET A 1 1.44 -0.30 30.79
N GLU A 2 0.91 0.70 30.11
CA GLU A 2 -0.25 1.45 30.60
C GLU A 2 -1.46 0.51 30.73
N GLN A 3 -2.02 0.45 31.93
CA GLN A 3 -3.22 -0.31 32.22
C GLN A 3 -4.45 0.58 32.07
N VAL A 4 -5.50 0.00 31.50
CA VAL A 4 -6.74 0.71 31.18
C VAL A 4 -7.77 0.41 32.25
N TYR A 5 -8.31 1.43 32.89
CA TYR A 5 -9.27 1.31 33.99
C TYR A 5 -10.54 2.11 33.70
N VAL A 6 -11.64 1.73 34.35
CA VAL A 6 -12.94 2.42 34.21
C VAL A 6 -13.21 3.28 35.43
N VAL A 7 -13.73 4.48 35.21
CA VAL A 7 -14.23 5.34 36.28
C VAL A 7 -15.54 4.76 36.82
N VAL A 8 -15.56 4.41 38.10
CA VAL A 8 -16.74 3.84 38.76
C VAL A 8 -17.50 4.89 39.57
N ALA A 9 -18.79 4.63 39.76
CA ALA A 9 -19.60 5.34 40.75
C ALA A 9 -19.08 4.96 42.15
N SER A 10 -18.17 5.76 42.71
CA SER A 10 -17.94 5.69 44.15
C SER A 10 -19.25 6.12 44.81
N GLY A 11 -19.74 5.41 45.83
CA GLY A 11 -21.01 5.72 46.51
C GLY A 11 -21.08 7.11 47.18
N GLN A 12 -20.16 8.00 46.84
CA GLN A 12 -20.08 9.40 47.23
C GLN A 12 -20.94 10.28 46.31
N LYS A 13 -21.53 11.34 46.85
CA LYS A 13 -22.34 12.31 46.08
C LYS A 13 -21.55 13.14 45.04
N ARG A 14 -20.23 12.97 44.96
CA ARG A 14 -19.33 13.79 44.13
C ARG A 14 -18.91 13.01 42.88
N ARG A 15 -19.01 13.65 41.71
CA ARG A 15 -18.47 13.13 40.44
C ARG A 15 -16.95 13.00 40.53
N ALA A 16 -16.40 11.99 39.87
CA ALA A 16 -14.97 11.81 39.73
C ALA A 16 -14.33 13.04 39.07
N ARG A 17 -13.20 13.50 39.60
CA ARG A 17 -12.49 14.70 39.16
C ARG A 17 -11.02 14.42 39.04
N LEU A 18 -10.41 15.01 38.01
CA LEU A 18 -8.98 14.97 37.75
C LEU A 18 -8.38 16.32 38.15
N TYR A 19 -7.38 16.33 39.01
CA TYR A 19 -6.76 17.54 39.57
C TYR A 19 -5.29 17.68 39.15
N GLN A 20 -4.75 18.89 39.18
CA GLN A 20 -3.35 19.14 38.80
C GLN A 20 -2.37 18.59 39.86
N GLU A 21 -2.77 18.62 41.13
CA GLU A 21 -2.02 18.09 42.28
C GLU A 21 -2.92 17.10 43.07
N PRO A 22 -2.37 16.18 43.89
CA PRO A 22 -3.13 15.17 44.65
C PRO A 22 -3.86 15.78 45.86
N SER A 23 -4.73 16.76 45.60
CA SER A 23 -5.53 17.48 46.57
C SER A 23 -6.83 17.98 45.92
N THR A 24 -7.94 17.91 46.65
CA THR A 24 -9.25 18.42 46.19
C THR A 24 -9.31 19.95 46.11
N ASP A 25 -8.35 20.65 46.70
CA ASP A 25 -8.22 22.11 46.65
C ASP A 25 -7.36 22.58 45.46
N SER A 26 -6.77 21.64 44.72
CA SER A 26 -5.96 21.93 43.52
C SER A 26 -6.82 22.34 42.32
N ALA A 27 -6.17 22.95 41.32
CA ALA A 27 -6.82 23.29 40.06
C ALA A 27 -7.40 22.04 39.39
N LEU A 28 -8.64 22.18 38.91
CA LEU A 28 -9.36 21.11 38.23
C LEU A 28 -8.85 20.98 36.78
N VAL A 29 -8.40 19.78 36.42
CA VAL A 29 -8.02 19.43 35.05
C VAL A 29 -9.25 18.98 34.26
N ASN A 30 -10.07 18.08 34.83
CA ASN A 30 -11.27 17.58 34.15
C ASN A 30 -12.32 16.99 35.13
N VAL A 31 -13.57 16.87 34.68
CA VAL A 31 -14.64 16.15 35.39
C VAL A 31 -14.99 14.90 34.58
N LEU A 32 -14.91 13.74 35.23
CA LEU A 32 -15.13 12.45 34.56
C LEU A 32 -16.55 11.93 34.83
N SER A 33 -17.09 11.26 33.84
CA SER A 33 -18.35 10.52 33.91
C SER A 33 -18.12 9.09 34.40
N ILE A 34 -19.19 8.46 34.88
CA ILE A 34 -19.17 7.01 35.10
C ILE A 34 -18.91 6.34 33.74
N ASP A 35 -18.13 5.25 33.74
CA ASP A 35 -17.69 4.49 32.57
C ASP A 35 -16.60 5.13 31.69
N ASP A 36 -16.15 6.35 32.04
CA ASP A 36 -14.99 6.96 31.40
C ASP A 36 -13.74 6.08 31.58
N THR A 37 -12.88 6.08 30.57
CA THR A 37 -11.66 5.26 30.58
C THR A 37 -10.44 6.12 30.95
N ILE A 38 -9.70 5.69 31.96
CA ILE A 38 -8.47 6.33 32.42
C ILE A 38 -7.30 5.35 32.31
N TYR A 39 -6.13 5.91 32.04
CA TYR A 39 -4.90 5.18 31.76
C TYR A 39 -3.93 5.37 32.90
N LEU A 40 -3.43 4.26 33.43
CA LEU A 40 -2.55 4.21 34.59
C LEU A 40 -1.27 3.45 34.22
N ASP A 41 -0.14 4.15 34.18
CA ASP A 41 1.16 3.49 34.15
C ASP A 41 1.63 3.22 35.59
N LEU A 42 1.57 1.94 36.00
CA LEU A 42 2.03 1.53 37.33
C LEU A 42 3.55 1.66 37.50
N SER A 43 4.31 1.75 36.40
CA SER A 43 5.76 1.94 36.45
C SER A 43 6.18 3.41 36.48
N SER A 44 5.27 4.37 36.33
CA SER A 44 5.64 5.78 36.34
C SER A 44 6.00 6.28 37.74
N ASP A 45 7.05 7.09 37.87
CA ASP A 45 7.48 7.66 39.16
C ASP A 45 6.34 8.34 39.93
N GLN A 46 5.44 9.03 39.22
CA GLN A 46 4.27 9.67 39.83
C GLN A 46 3.30 8.67 40.47
N ASN A 47 3.20 7.44 39.98
CA ASN A 47 2.36 6.40 40.57
C ASN A 47 3.11 5.55 41.61
N VAL A 48 4.41 5.35 41.41
CA VAL A 48 5.28 4.68 42.39
C VAL A 48 5.39 5.52 43.67
N SER A 49 5.46 6.85 43.54
CA SER A 49 5.53 7.81 44.66
C SER A 49 4.18 8.48 45.00
N ALA A 50 3.07 7.95 44.48
CA ALA A 50 1.75 8.55 44.65
C ALA A 50 1.35 8.68 46.14
N PRO A 51 0.83 9.85 46.58
CA PRO A 51 0.27 10.00 47.91
C PRO A 51 -0.85 9.00 48.20
N LYS A 52 -1.01 8.65 49.48
CA LYS A 52 -2.03 7.68 49.91
C LYS A 52 -3.42 8.13 49.47
N GLY A 53 -4.15 7.25 48.78
CA GLY A 53 -5.50 7.50 48.29
C GLY A 53 -5.58 8.15 46.91
N TRP A 54 -4.44 8.44 46.28
CA TRP A 54 -4.38 9.08 44.97
C TRP A 54 -3.65 8.21 43.93
N ARG A 55 -4.00 8.44 42.67
CA ARG A 55 -3.31 7.89 41.50
C ARG A 55 -3.16 8.99 40.47
N HIS A 56 -2.02 9.00 39.78
CA HIS A 56 -1.83 9.85 38.63
C HIS A 56 -2.25 9.09 37.38
N VAL A 57 -3.19 9.64 36.63
CA VAL A 57 -3.77 8.98 35.47
C VAL A 57 -3.82 9.94 34.30
N THR A 58 -3.88 9.37 33.10
CA THR A 58 -4.21 10.12 31.89
C THR A 58 -5.65 9.79 31.52
N TYR A 59 -6.53 10.78 31.42
CA TYR A 59 -7.88 10.60 30.87
C TYR A 59 -7.86 10.88 29.37
N ARG A 60 -8.50 10.00 28.58
CA ARG A 60 -8.75 10.24 27.16
C ARG A 60 -10.21 9.91 26.84
N PRO A 61 -10.96 10.79 26.16
CA PRO A 61 -12.35 10.52 25.79
C PRO A 61 -12.49 9.38 24.76
N THR A 62 -11.44 9.14 23.97
CA THR A 62 -11.26 7.92 23.18
C THR A 62 -9.81 7.47 23.30
N PRO A 63 -9.47 6.19 23.07
CA PRO A 63 -8.09 5.74 23.20
C PRO A 63 -7.09 6.51 22.33
N GLY A 64 -7.55 7.02 21.18
CA GLY A 64 -6.74 7.81 20.26
C GLY A 64 -6.74 9.34 20.47
N ALA A 65 -7.48 9.87 21.45
CA ALA A 65 -7.50 11.31 21.73
C ALA A 65 -6.24 11.76 22.50
N VAL A 66 -5.87 13.03 22.34
CA VAL A 66 -4.87 13.67 23.22
C VAL A 66 -5.42 13.66 24.65
N GLY A 67 -4.66 13.09 25.57
CA GLY A 67 -5.08 12.91 26.95
C GLY A 67 -4.80 14.11 27.83
N ASN A 68 -5.61 14.25 28.88
CA ASN A 68 -5.35 15.16 29.98
C ASN A 68 -4.88 14.34 31.19
N SER A 69 -3.69 14.63 31.70
CA SER A 69 -3.12 13.94 32.85
C SER A 69 -3.38 14.69 34.15
N GLY A 70 -3.52 13.96 35.24
CA GLY A 70 -3.66 14.54 36.57
C GLY A 70 -3.95 13.48 37.64
N TRP A 71 -4.29 13.95 38.84
CA TRP A 71 -4.51 13.12 40.01
C TRP A 71 -5.99 12.84 40.23
N ILE A 72 -6.31 11.57 40.48
CA ILE A 72 -7.66 11.09 40.81
C ILE A 72 -7.64 10.33 42.14
N GLU A 73 -8.71 10.44 42.90
CA GLU A 73 -8.88 9.63 44.12
C GLU A 73 -9.09 8.16 43.75
N ILE A 74 -8.38 7.26 44.44
CA ILE A 74 -8.35 5.81 44.12
C ILE A 74 -9.73 5.16 44.20
N GLY A 75 -10.65 5.70 45.02
CA GLY A 75 -12.03 5.20 45.13
C GLY A 75 -12.87 5.38 43.86
N HIS A 76 -12.40 6.18 42.90
CA HIS A 76 -13.01 6.33 41.58
C HIS A 76 -12.38 5.44 40.50
N VAL A 77 -11.25 4.78 40.79
CA VAL A 77 -10.57 3.88 39.86
C VAL A 77 -11.18 2.49 39.99
N GLY A 78 -11.88 2.07 38.94
CA GLY A 78 -12.54 0.77 38.85
C GLY A 78 -11.61 -0.37 38.45
N PRO A 79 -12.14 -1.50 37.96
CA PRO A 79 -11.34 -2.62 37.49
C PRO A 79 -10.68 -2.34 36.13
N LEU A 80 -9.71 -3.18 35.78
CA LEU A 80 -9.07 -3.16 34.47
C LEU A 80 -10.12 -3.44 33.38
N LYS A 81 -10.11 -2.64 32.31
CA LYS A 81 -10.91 -2.83 31.11
C LYS A 81 -10.04 -3.37 29.99
N THR A 82 -10.42 -4.53 29.48
CA THR A 82 -9.87 -5.04 28.23
C THR A 82 -10.34 -4.14 27.09
N LEU A 83 -9.39 -3.70 26.27
CA LEU A 83 -9.70 -2.97 25.04
C LEU A 83 -9.96 -3.97 23.92
N ASP A 84 -11.12 -3.84 23.29
CA ASP A 84 -11.48 -4.59 22.09
C ASP A 84 -11.35 -3.70 20.85
N VAL A 85 -11.09 -4.34 19.72
CA VAL A 85 -11.14 -3.67 18.41
C VAL A 85 -12.58 -3.72 17.91
N PRO A 86 -13.23 -2.57 17.65
CA PRO A 86 -14.61 -2.57 17.20
C PRO A 86 -14.73 -3.17 15.79
N PRO A 87 -15.91 -3.71 15.42
CA PRO A 87 -16.20 -4.06 14.04
C PRO A 87 -15.94 -2.87 13.10
N VAL A 88 -15.58 -3.16 11.86
CA VAL A 88 -15.35 -2.14 10.83
C VAL A 88 -16.35 -2.35 9.70
N ASP A 89 -16.89 -1.25 9.20
CA ASP A 89 -17.66 -1.28 7.96
C ASP A 89 -16.74 -1.69 6.80
N GLU A 90 -17.18 -2.67 6.02
CA GLU A 90 -16.35 -3.25 4.97
C GLU A 90 -16.06 -2.27 3.83
N ASP A 91 -17.02 -1.44 3.44
CA ASP A 91 -16.84 -0.41 2.41
C ASP A 91 -15.77 0.59 2.84
N VAL A 92 -15.86 1.06 4.09
CA VAL A 92 -14.87 1.98 4.68
C VAL A 92 -13.48 1.33 4.73
N PHE A 93 -13.38 0.09 5.20
CA PHE A 93 -12.10 -0.63 5.32
C PHE A 93 -11.44 -0.84 3.95
N VAL A 94 -12.19 -1.33 2.97
CA VAL A 94 -11.70 -1.63 1.61
C VAL A 94 -11.23 -0.35 0.91
N LYS A 95 -12.02 0.74 0.99
CA LYS A 95 -11.60 2.05 0.46
C LYS A 95 -10.40 2.62 1.20
N HIS A 96 -10.24 2.32 2.49
CA HIS A 96 -9.04 2.73 3.24
C HIS A 96 -7.79 2.02 2.70
N CYS A 97 -7.83 0.69 2.53
CA CYS A 97 -6.72 -0.07 1.90
C CYS A 97 -6.35 0.47 0.51
N ALA A 98 -7.33 0.76 -0.34
CA ALA A 98 -7.08 1.34 -1.66
C ALA A 98 -6.43 2.72 -1.60
N ARG A 99 -6.89 3.60 -0.71
CA ARG A 99 -6.29 4.93 -0.51
C ARG A 99 -4.86 4.84 0.02
N THR A 100 -4.59 3.89 0.91
CA THR A 100 -3.25 3.61 1.43
C THR A 100 -2.28 3.18 0.31
N GLU A 101 -2.73 2.37 -0.65
CA GLU A 101 -1.94 2.05 -1.87
C GLU A 101 -1.71 3.29 -2.75
N ILE A 102 -2.75 4.07 -3.03
CA ILE A 102 -2.67 5.29 -3.87
C ILE A 102 -1.67 6.29 -3.28
N GLN A 103 -1.73 6.50 -1.96
CA GLN A 103 -0.84 7.44 -1.26
C GLN A 103 0.62 6.99 -1.34
N ALA A 104 0.89 5.69 -1.17
CA ALA A 104 2.24 5.15 -1.30
C ALA A 104 2.81 5.33 -2.71
N HIS A 105 2.00 5.17 -3.75
CA HIS A 105 2.40 5.44 -5.13
C HIS A 105 2.64 6.93 -5.44
N ALA A 106 2.00 7.83 -4.71
CA ALA A 106 2.17 9.27 -4.91
C ALA A 106 3.47 9.82 -4.28
N SER A 107 4.05 9.09 -3.31
CA SER A 107 5.25 9.50 -2.57
C SER A 107 6.58 8.99 -3.15
N GLU A 108 6.58 8.22 -4.24
CA GLU A 108 7.78 7.55 -4.76
C GLU A 108 8.88 8.54 -5.23
N THR A 109 9.85 8.78 -4.33
CA THR A 109 11.24 9.17 -4.67
C THR A 109 12.19 7.98 -4.70
N ASP A 110 11.81 6.82 -4.15
CA ASP A 110 12.64 5.62 -4.07
C ASP A 110 11.83 4.40 -4.52
N GLY A 111 12.35 3.61 -5.45
CA GLY A 111 11.67 2.53 -6.19
C GLY A 111 11.18 1.31 -5.39
N ALA A 112 10.76 1.47 -4.13
CA ALA A 112 9.97 0.49 -3.40
C ALA A 112 8.52 0.54 -3.90
N PRO A 113 7.99 -0.55 -4.48
CA PRO A 113 6.63 -0.57 -5.03
C PRO A 113 5.59 -0.50 -3.92
N ALA A 114 4.53 0.28 -4.09
CA ALA A 114 3.44 0.30 -3.13
C ALA A 114 2.86 -1.11 -2.87
N ILE A 115 2.61 -1.42 -1.60
CA ILE A 115 1.91 -2.64 -1.20
C ILE A 115 0.46 -2.56 -1.66
N LEU A 116 0.01 -3.58 -2.38
CA LEU A 116 -1.31 -3.59 -3.01
C LEU A 116 -2.44 -3.72 -1.98
N ALA A 117 -3.56 -3.06 -2.24
CA ALA A 117 -4.74 -3.03 -1.41
C ALA A 117 -5.43 -4.40 -1.34
N ASP A 118 -5.46 -5.17 -2.43
CA ASP A 118 -5.97 -6.54 -2.42
C ASP A 118 -5.09 -7.46 -1.57
N TYR A 119 -3.78 -7.20 -1.49
CA TYR A 119 -2.90 -7.90 -0.55
C TYR A 119 -3.17 -7.52 0.91
N LEU A 120 -3.36 -6.22 1.23
CA LEU A 120 -3.74 -5.79 2.58
C LEU A 120 -5.09 -6.39 3.00
N ILE A 121 -6.08 -6.41 2.12
CA ILE A 121 -7.37 -7.04 2.38
C ILE A 121 -7.21 -8.55 2.55
N ALA A 122 -6.36 -9.20 1.72
CA ALA A 122 -6.04 -10.61 1.83
C ALA A 122 -5.40 -10.95 3.19
N LEU A 123 -4.42 -10.16 3.66
CA LEU A 123 -3.82 -10.34 4.98
C LEU A 123 -4.85 -10.23 6.09
N ALA A 124 -5.69 -9.20 6.06
CA ALA A 124 -6.73 -9.03 7.06
C ALA A 124 -7.76 -10.17 7.03
N TRP A 125 -8.09 -10.68 5.85
CA TRP A 125 -8.93 -11.87 5.67
C TRP A 125 -8.30 -13.13 6.24
N ILE A 126 -7.01 -13.38 5.95
CA ILE A 126 -6.27 -14.55 6.43
C ILE A 126 -6.21 -14.58 7.96
N GLU A 127 -5.95 -13.42 8.57
CA GLU A 127 -5.76 -13.29 10.01
C GLU A 127 -7.08 -13.25 10.78
N SER A 128 -8.09 -12.55 10.28
CA SER A 128 -9.30 -12.24 11.06
C SER A 128 -10.63 -12.50 10.36
N GLU A 129 -10.63 -12.88 9.08
CA GLU A 129 -11.85 -12.93 8.24
C GLU A 129 -12.64 -11.61 8.27
N LEU A 130 -11.93 -10.49 8.50
CA LEU A 130 -12.48 -9.13 8.69
C LEU A 130 -13.55 -8.98 9.78
N THR A 131 -13.71 -9.97 10.65
CA THR A 131 -14.80 -10.01 11.65
C THR A 131 -14.35 -10.49 13.02
N LYS A 132 -13.27 -11.28 13.10
CA LYS A 132 -12.77 -11.91 14.34
C LYS A 132 -11.54 -11.16 14.83
N PHE A 133 -11.76 -9.97 15.39
CA PHE A 133 -10.69 -9.04 15.78
C PHE A 133 -10.09 -9.26 17.17
N GLY A 134 -10.59 -10.22 17.95
CA GLY A 134 -9.93 -10.63 19.19
C GLY A 134 -8.53 -11.22 18.94
N ASN A 135 -7.83 -11.58 20.02
CA ASN A 135 -6.54 -12.26 19.92
C ASN A 135 -6.70 -13.66 19.33
N ARG A 136 -6.09 -13.88 18.17
CA ARG A 136 -6.07 -15.16 17.44
C ARG A 136 -4.68 -15.82 17.43
N LEU A 137 -3.69 -15.21 18.08
CA LEU A 137 -2.33 -15.69 18.20
C LEU A 137 -1.98 -15.83 19.70
N PRO A 138 -2.42 -16.93 20.35
CA PRO A 138 -2.22 -17.13 21.79
C PRO A 138 -0.76 -16.96 22.21
N GLY A 139 -0.55 -16.35 23.37
CA GLY A 139 0.79 -16.03 23.88
C GLY A 139 1.42 -14.77 23.28
N THR A 140 0.64 -13.96 22.54
CA THR A 140 1.06 -12.63 22.06
C THR A 140 0.06 -11.56 22.50
N SER A 141 0.41 -10.30 22.27
CA SER A 141 -0.48 -9.14 22.41
C SER A 141 -1.30 -8.85 21.13
N ALA A 142 -1.25 -9.72 20.11
CA ALA A 142 -1.88 -9.53 18.80
C ALA A 142 -3.39 -9.25 18.88
N ILE A 143 -3.87 -8.28 18.09
CA ILE A 143 -5.29 -7.94 18.01
C ILE A 143 -5.65 -7.30 16.67
N GLY A 144 -6.93 -7.28 16.33
CA GLY A 144 -7.50 -6.54 15.20
C GLY A 144 -7.44 -7.28 13.86
N PRO A 145 -7.78 -6.58 12.76
CA PRO A 145 -7.84 -7.18 11.43
C PRO A 145 -6.55 -7.89 11.01
N PHE A 146 -5.39 -7.35 11.41
CA PHE A 146 -4.07 -7.82 10.98
C PHE A 146 -3.30 -8.54 12.10
N GLN A 147 -3.92 -8.74 13.26
CA GLN A 147 -3.30 -9.38 14.44
C GLN A 147 -1.96 -8.72 14.81
N ILE A 148 -1.93 -7.38 14.86
CA ILE A 148 -0.73 -6.59 15.14
C ILE A 148 -0.44 -6.61 16.64
N THR A 149 0.79 -6.98 17.01
CA THR A 149 1.23 -7.00 18.42
C THR A 149 1.53 -5.60 18.94
N GLU A 150 1.65 -5.46 20.25
CA GLU A 150 2.08 -4.22 20.89
C GLU A 150 3.49 -3.79 20.44
N GLU A 151 4.40 -4.76 20.30
CA GLU A 151 5.77 -4.52 19.85
C GLU A 151 5.80 -4.03 18.40
N GLU A 152 5.05 -4.68 17.51
CA GLU A 152 4.94 -4.27 16.10
C GLU A 152 4.31 -2.88 15.93
N TRP A 153 3.35 -2.56 16.79
CA TRP A 153 2.76 -1.23 16.81
C TRP A 153 3.72 -0.18 17.34
N ALA A 154 4.52 -0.51 18.35
CA ALA A 154 5.54 0.38 18.87
C ALA A 154 6.59 0.70 17.79
N ASP A 155 7.03 -0.30 17.02
CA ASP A 155 7.92 -0.11 15.86
C ASP A 155 7.30 0.85 14.83
N PHE A 156 6.02 0.64 14.50
CA PHE A 156 5.29 1.51 13.58
C PHE A 156 5.22 2.97 14.08
N VAL A 157 4.88 3.17 15.35
CA VAL A 157 4.81 4.52 15.95
C VAL A 157 6.20 5.18 15.96
N ALA A 158 7.24 4.43 16.33
CA ALA A 158 8.61 4.93 16.38
C ALA A 158 9.11 5.35 14.99
N ALA A 159 8.73 4.62 13.94
CA ALA A 159 9.05 4.98 12.55
C ALA A 159 8.23 6.17 12.01
N ASN A 160 7.13 6.54 12.68
CA ASN A 160 6.19 7.57 12.22
C ASN A 160 5.88 8.64 13.29
N PRO A 161 6.90 9.30 13.89
CA PRO A 161 6.71 10.18 15.05
C PRO A 161 5.87 11.43 14.74
N ALA A 162 5.85 11.88 13.49
CA ALA A 162 5.08 13.05 13.05
C ALA A 162 3.63 12.74 12.67
N ALA A 163 3.23 11.46 12.62
CA ALA A 163 1.91 11.04 12.16
C ALA A 163 0.82 11.05 13.24
N GLY A 164 1.19 11.35 14.50
CA GLY A 164 0.23 11.48 15.61
C GLY A 164 -0.38 10.15 16.10
N TYR A 165 0.22 9.02 15.72
CA TYR A 165 -0.17 7.71 16.27
C TYR A 165 0.34 7.56 17.71
N GLY A 166 -0.52 7.06 18.59
CA GLY A 166 -0.16 6.62 19.93
C GLY A 166 -0.39 5.12 20.11
N PRO A 167 -0.05 4.54 21.28
CA PRO A 167 -0.15 3.11 21.54
C PRO A 167 -1.56 2.53 21.36
N PHE A 168 -2.61 3.32 21.61
CA PHE A 168 -3.98 2.83 21.56
C PHE A 168 -4.66 2.91 20.20
N GLN A 169 -4.08 3.63 19.24
CA GLN A 169 -4.55 3.57 17.85
C GLN A 169 -4.39 2.16 17.27
N ARG A 170 -3.60 1.28 17.91
CA ARG A 170 -3.58 -0.17 17.64
C ARG A 170 -4.96 -0.81 17.73
N PHE A 171 -5.87 -0.28 18.56
CA PHE A 171 -7.23 -0.80 18.71
C PHE A 171 -8.21 -0.25 17.67
N ASN A 172 -7.77 0.63 16.77
CA ASN A 172 -8.58 1.14 15.67
C ASN A 172 -8.30 0.31 14.39
N PRO A 173 -9.33 -0.34 13.80
CA PRO A 173 -9.12 -1.24 12.66
C PRO A 173 -8.60 -0.52 11.41
N LEU A 174 -8.94 0.76 11.19
CA LEU A 174 -8.45 1.54 10.05
C LEU A 174 -7.00 1.97 10.26
N SER A 175 -6.63 2.39 11.48
CA SER A 175 -5.23 2.71 11.80
C SER A 175 -4.30 1.50 11.64
N GLN A 176 -4.81 0.28 11.85
CA GLN A 176 -4.03 -0.94 11.57
C GLN A 176 -3.71 -1.15 10.08
N VAL A 177 -4.47 -0.57 9.14
CA VAL A 177 -4.17 -0.69 7.70
C VAL A 177 -2.82 -0.05 7.37
N THR A 178 -2.57 1.16 7.86
CA THR A 178 -1.28 1.86 7.68
C THR A 178 -0.14 1.12 8.38
N ALA A 179 -0.38 0.60 9.58
CA ALA A 179 0.61 -0.21 10.29
C ALA A 179 0.92 -1.51 9.54
N ALA A 180 -0.08 -2.18 8.97
CA ALA A 180 0.13 -3.40 8.17
C ALA A 180 0.91 -3.12 6.88
N GLN A 181 0.67 -1.98 6.22
CA GLN A 181 1.49 -1.55 5.08
C GLN A 181 2.95 -1.34 5.52
N PHE A 182 3.18 -0.61 6.61
CA PHE A 182 4.52 -0.40 7.17
C PHE A 182 5.23 -1.71 7.50
N LEU A 183 4.56 -2.64 8.19
CA LEU A 183 5.13 -3.93 8.55
C LEU A 183 5.46 -4.77 7.31
N THR A 184 4.60 -4.73 6.28
CA THR A 184 4.88 -5.43 5.01
C THR A 184 6.10 -4.82 4.30
N GLN A 185 6.26 -3.50 4.33
CA GLN A 185 7.41 -2.80 3.76
C GLN A 185 8.70 -3.10 4.54
N ARG A 186 8.63 -3.14 5.87
CA ARG A 186 9.73 -3.58 6.74
C ARG A 186 10.16 -5.01 6.40
N ASP A 187 9.20 -5.91 6.23
CA ASP A 187 9.48 -7.30 5.89
C ASP A 187 10.05 -7.42 4.47
N TRP A 188 9.62 -6.57 3.52
CA TRP A 188 10.23 -6.47 2.19
C TRP A 188 11.72 -6.11 2.27
N GLU A 189 12.06 -5.05 3.01
CA GLU A 189 13.43 -4.59 3.19
C GLU A 189 14.30 -5.64 3.90
N ALA A 190 13.73 -6.33 4.89
CA ALA A 190 14.42 -7.44 5.55
C ALA A 190 14.73 -8.59 4.58
N LEU A 191 13.79 -8.94 3.69
CA LEU A 191 14.01 -9.97 2.67
C LEU A 191 15.06 -9.54 1.62
N GLU A 192 15.07 -8.27 1.22
CA GLU A 192 16.13 -7.72 0.36
C GLU A 192 17.50 -7.82 1.05
N ALA A 193 17.59 -7.51 2.34
CA ALA A 193 18.82 -7.62 3.12
C ALA A 193 19.32 -9.07 3.23
N GLU A 194 18.42 -10.05 3.42
CA GLU A 194 18.79 -11.47 3.44
C GLU A 194 19.28 -11.94 2.05
N ALA A 195 18.67 -11.45 0.96
CA ALA A 195 19.15 -11.74 -0.39
C ALA A 195 20.53 -11.18 -0.67
N VAL A 196 20.82 -9.95 -0.21
CA VAL A 196 22.17 -9.36 -0.28
C VAL A 196 23.16 -10.19 0.53
N ALA A 197 22.80 -10.59 1.75
CA ALA A 197 23.67 -11.41 2.60
C ALA A 197 23.97 -12.80 2.01
N ALA A 198 23.05 -13.32 1.19
CA ALA A 198 23.20 -14.60 0.49
C ALA A 198 23.95 -14.49 -0.87
N ASP A 199 24.45 -13.31 -1.24
CA ASP A 199 25.09 -13.04 -2.54
C ASP A 199 24.18 -13.35 -3.74
N ILE A 200 22.87 -13.16 -3.53
CA ILE A 200 21.81 -13.37 -4.52
C ILE A 200 21.46 -12.05 -5.22
N ALA A 201 21.90 -10.89 -4.70
CA ALA A 201 21.68 -9.60 -5.33
C ALA A 201 22.81 -9.25 -6.32
N GLU A 202 22.48 -9.06 -7.59
CA GLU A 202 23.44 -8.53 -8.58
C GLU A 202 23.72 -7.04 -8.34
N PRO A 203 24.92 -6.55 -8.72
CA PRO A 203 25.20 -5.11 -8.72
C PRO A 203 24.11 -4.38 -9.52
N GLU A 204 23.45 -3.41 -8.89
CA GLU A 204 22.37 -2.59 -9.46
C GLU A 204 20.98 -3.25 -9.62
N GLN A 205 20.80 -4.50 -9.19
CA GLN A 205 19.47 -5.16 -9.17
C GLN A 205 19.06 -5.53 -7.73
N SER A 206 17.85 -5.13 -7.32
CA SER A 206 17.31 -5.53 -6.01
C SER A 206 16.47 -6.80 -6.12
N PHE A 207 16.62 -7.68 -5.13
CA PHE A 207 15.73 -8.82 -4.92
C PHE A 207 14.27 -8.37 -4.84
N ILE A 208 13.37 -9.09 -5.52
CA ILE A 208 11.94 -8.75 -5.56
C ILE A 208 11.12 -9.81 -4.81
N PRO A 209 10.79 -9.62 -3.52
CA PRO A 209 9.87 -10.48 -2.81
C PRO A 209 8.53 -10.69 -3.54
N SER A 210 8.04 -11.94 -3.56
CA SER A 210 6.66 -12.23 -3.92
C SER A 210 5.73 -11.90 -2.76
N PHE A 211 4.44 -11.66 -3.04
CA PHE A 211 3.43 -11.58 -1.98
C PHE A 211 3.31 -12.87 -1.17
N LEU A 212 3.66 -14.02 -1.75
CA LEU A 212 3.73 -15.29 -1.02
C LEU A 212 4.84 -15.25 0.04
N LEU A 213 6.03 -14.80 -0.35
CA LEU A 213 7.16 -14.71 0.56
C LEU A 213 6.90 -13.67 1.67
N LEU A 214 6.23 -12.55 1.35
CA LEU A 214 5.80 -11.58 2.36
C LEU A 214 4.78 -12.17 3.35
N LEU A 215 3.83 -12.98 2.88
CA LEU A 215 2.91 -13.69 3.77
C LEU A 215 3.69 -14.66 4.67
N GLN A 216 4.61 -15.41 4.11
CA GLN A 216 5.44 -16.35 4.88
C GLN A 216 6.30 -15.60 5.91
N ALA A 217 6.87 -14.45 5.55
CA ALA A 217 7.57 -13.56 6.48
C ALA A 217 6.65 -13.09 7.62
N ARG A 218 5.40 -12.74 7.33
CA ARG A 218 4.39 -12.41 8.36
C ARG A 218 4.07 -13.58 9.30
N LEU A 219 4.14 -14.82 8.80
CA LEU A 219 3.82 -16.02 9.56
C LEU A 219 4.97 -16.51 10.43
N VAL A 220 6.22 -16.47 9.93
CA VAL A 220 7.40 -17.09 10.56
C VAL A 220 8.62 -16.18 10.69
N GLY A 221 8.51 -14.89 10.36
CA GLY A 221 9.63 -13.94 10.32
C GLY A 221 10.39 -13.96 8.99
N ALA A 222 10.88 -12.79 8.57
CA ALA A 222 11.52 -12.59 7.26
C ALA A 222 12.72 -13.52 7.01
N LYS A 223 13.64 -13.66 7.99
CA LYS A 223 14.82 -14.51 7.87
C LYS A 223 14.49 -15.98 7.66
N ALA A 224 13.55 -16.48 8.48
CA ALA A 224 13.12 -17.87 8.38
C ALA A 224 12.35 -18.12 7.08
N ALA A 225 11.49 -17.19 6.66
CA ALA A 225 10.78 -17.27 5.39
C ALA A 225 11.74 -17.28 4.19
N PHE A 226 12.76 -16.43 4.19
CA PHE A 226 13.81 -16.42 3.17
C PHE A 226 14.56 -17.75 3.08
N ALA A 227 14.98 -18.30 4.23
CA ALA A 227 15.65 -19.59 4.27
C ALA A 227 14.76 -20.74 3.77
N ILE A 228 13.47 -20.74 4.14
CA ILE A 228 12.48 -21.71 3.65
C ILE A 228 12.30 -21.60 2.14
N ASP A 229 12.21 -20.38 1.59
CA ASP A 229 12.15 -20.15 0.14
C ASP A 229 13.40 -20.71 -0.57
N ARG A 230 14.57 -20.51 0.02
CA ARG A 230 15.82 -21.06 -0.52
C ARG A 230 15.83 -22.58 -0.54
N MET A 231 15.45 -23.21 0.57
CA MET A 231 15.32 -24.65 0.65
C MET A 231 14.33 -25.21 -0.37
N HIS A 232 13.20 -24.53 -0.59
CA HIS A 232 12.19 -24.96 -1.56
C HIS A 232 12.74 -24.94 -3.00
N VAL A 233 13.41 -23.84 -3.37
CA VAL A 233 13.96 -23.66 -4.73
C VAL A 233 15.18 -24.56 -5.00
N GLU A 234 16.04 -24.79 -4.00
CA GLU A 234 17.26 -25.60 -4.13
C GLU A 234 17.00 -27.11 -4.09
N GLY A 235 15.75 -27.54 -3.92
CA GLY A 235 15.36 -28.96 -3.97
C GLY A 235 15.34 -29.67 -2.61
N ASN A 236 15.39 -28.92 -1.50
CA ASN A 236 15.28 -29.43 -0.13
C ASN A 236 13.84 -29.36 0.42
N ALA A 237 12.84 -29.39 -0.47
CA ALA A 237 11.43 -29.18 -0.17
C ALA A 237 10.81 -30.21 0.79
N GLN A 238 11.41 -31.40 0.92
CA GLN A 238 10.92 -32.45 1.82
C GLN A 238 11.41 -32.30 3.27
N THR A 239 12.22 -31.29 3.57
CA THR A 239 12.70 -31.03 4.93
C THR A 239 11.52 -30.67 5.85
N PRO A 240 11.43 -31.21 7.08
CA PRO A 240 10.42 -30.78 8.05
C PRO A 240 10.54 -29.27 8.31
N VAL A 241 9.43 -28.54 8.23
CA VAL A 241 9.42 -27.07 8.43
C VAL A 241 9.90 -26.70 9.84
N ALA A 242 9.66 -27.55 10.84
CA ALA A 242 10.15 -27.35 12.20
C ALA A 242 11.68 -27.37 12.28
N ASP A 243 12.35 -28.14 11.43
CA ASP A 243 13.81 -28.21 11.34
C ASP A 243 14.34 -26.99 10.59
N ALA A 244 13.66 -26.56 9.52
CA ALA A 244 13.98 -25.31 8.81
C ALA A 244 13.86 -24.07 9.72
N LEU A 245 12.93 -24.09 10.69
CA LEU A 245 12.75 -23.01 11.67
C LEU A 245 13.77 -23.03 12.82
N ALA A 246 14.45 -24.17 13.06
CA ALA A 246 15.32 -24.36 14.23
C ALA A 246 16.44 -23.30 14.37
N PRO A 247 17.13 -22.88 13.30
CA PRO A 247 18.21 -21.88 13.41
C PRO A 247 17.72 -20.49 13.84
N PHE A 248 16.45 -20.16 13.57
CA PHE A 248 15.86 -18.85 13.83
C PHE A 248 15.12 -18.79 15.17
N TYR A 249 14.73 -19.96 15.69
CA TYR A 249 14.04 -20.14 16.96
C TYR A 249 14.78 -21.20 17.80
N PRO A 250 15.99 -20.89 18.31
CA PRO A 250 16.85 -21.88 18.95
C PRO A 250 16.31 -22.36 20.30
N ALA A 251 15.46 -21.57 20.96
CA ALA A 251 14.76 -21.97 22.16
C ALA A 251 13.57 -22.89 21.79
N PRO A 252 13.53 -24.16 22.23
CA PRO A 252 12.47 -25.09 21.86
C PRO A 252 11.06 -24.58 22.17
N GLY A 253 10.89 -23.88 23.31
CA GLY A 253 9.60 -23.31 23.72
C GLY A 253 9.08 -22.23 22.77
N ASP A 254 9.95 -21.38 22.22
CA ASP A 254 9.54 -20.32 21.29
C ASP A 254 9.10 -20.91 19.96
N ARG A 255 9.85 -21.91 19.46
CA ARG A 255 9.52 -22.63 18.23
C ARG A 255 8.21 -23.40 18.36
N GLU A 256 8.01 -24.14 19.45
CA GLU A 256 6.77 -24.87 19.72
C GLU A 256 5.58 -23.91 19.85
N ALA A 257 5.77 -22.77 20.50
CA ALA A 257 4.73 -21.76 20.62
C ALA A 257 4.39 -21.12 19.26
N LEU A 258 5.37 -20.88 18.39
CA LEU A 258 5.14 -20.43 17.00
C LEU A 258 4.36 -21.47 16.20
N ILE A 259 4.78 -22.73 16.23
CA ILE A 259 4.12 -23.83 15.53
C ILE A 259 2.67 -23.98 16.03
N SER A 260 2.46 -23.94 17.34
CA SER A 260 1.13 -24.05 17.97
C SER A 260 0.20 -22.91 17.54
N ARG A 261 0.66 -21.65 17.63
CA ARG A 261 -0.18 -20.49 17.27
C ARG A 261 -0.45 -20.40 15.76
N ARG A 262 0.45 -20.92 14.92
CA ARG A 262 0.31 -20.97 13.45
C ARG A 262 0.00 -22.37 12.94
N ARG A 263 -0.62 -23.23 13.75
CA ARG A 263 -0.92 -24.65 13.41
C ARG A 263 -1.59 -24.84 12.05
N ARG A 264 -2.43 -23.89 11.62
CA ARG A 264 -3.10 -23.89 10.29
C ARG A 264 -2.11 -24.05 9.12
N PHE A 265 -0.88 -23.56 9.29
CA PHE A 265 0.17 -23.55 8.27
C PHE A 265 1.33 -24.48 8.62
N LEU A 266 1.67 -24.61 9.91
CA LEU A 266 2.86 -25.33 10.37
C LEU A 266 2.57 -26.77 10.87
N GLN A 267 1.31 -27.18 10.94
CA GLN A 267 0.88 -28.52 11.34
C GLN A 267 -0.23 -29.04 10.42
N GLN A 268 0.15 -29.44 9.22
CA GLN A 268 -0.75 -29.91 8.16
C GLN A 268 -0.62 -31.40 7.82
N GLY A 269 0.50 -32.02 8.22
CA GLY A 269 0.77 -33.43 7.94
C GLY A 269 -0.31 -34.34 8.52
N LEU A 270 -0.48 -35.52 7.90
CA LEU A 270 -1.26 -36.63 8.47
C LEU A 270 -0.84 -36.85 9.93
N ALA A 271 -1.77 -37.22 10.81
CA ALA A 271 -1.48 -37.45 12.23
C ALA A 271 -0.21 -38.31 12.42
N GLY A 272 0.83 -37.74 13.04
CA GLY A 272 2.13 -38.38 13.24
C GLY A 272 3.24 -38.01 12.24
N HIS A 273 2.96 -37.20 11.20
CA HIS A 273 3.95 -36.72 10.23
C HIS A 273 4.21 -35.22 10.38
N ALA A 274 5.47 -34.84 10.30
CA ALA A 274 5.86 -33.43 10.31
C ALA A 274 5.47 -32.75 8.99
N THR A 275 5.06 -31.49 9.06
CA THR A 275 4.78 -30.68 7.86
C THR A 275 6.09 -30.37 7.16
N THR A 276 6.17 -30.62 5.85
CA THR A 276 7.38 -30.32 5.06
C THR A 276 7.41 -28.86 4.62
N VAL A 277 8.58 -28.40 4.14
CA VAL A 277 8.73 -27.09 3.48
C VAL A 277 7.78 -26.97 2.30
N ASP A 278 7.67 -28.01 1.46
CA ASP A 278 6.76 -28.06 0.31
C ASP A 278 5.29 -27.88 0.73
N GLU A 279 4.84 -28.63 1.73
CA GLU A 279 3.47 -28.53 2.25
C GLU A 279 3.16 -27.16 2.87
N PHE A 280 4.15 -26.53 3.53
CA PHE A 280 4.00 -25.17 4.03
C PHE A 280 3.87 -24.16 2.90
N VAL A 281 4.72 -24.25 1.87
CA VAL A 281 4.70 -23.34 0.71
C VAL A 281 3.40 -23.51 -0.07
N GLU A 282 2.98 -24.74 -0.39
CA GLU A 282 1.74 -24.98 -1.13
C GLU A 282 0.51 -24.51 -0.36
N LYS A 283 0.47 -24.72 0.96
CA LYS A 283 -0.65 -24.22 1.78
C LYS A 283 -0.73 -22.72 1.80
N THR A 284 0.39 -22.05 2.04
CA THR A 284 0.44 -20.59 2.09
C THR A 284 0.09 -20.01 0.72
N ALA A 285 0.54 -20.62 -0.38
CA ALA A 285 0.17 -20.25 -1.74
C ALA A 285 -1.34 -20.41 -1.99
N ALA A 286 -1.93 -21.53 -1.59
CA ALA A 286 -3.36 -21.80 -1.76
C ALA A 286 -4.22 -20.80 -0.95
N VAL A 287 -3.88 -20.60 0.33
CA VAL A 287 -4.59 -19.64 1.21
C VAL A 287 -4.46 -18.21 0.70
N LEU A 288 -3.27 -17.81 0.24
CA LEU A 288 -3.06 -16.47 -0.29
C LEU A 288 -3.83 -16.26 -1.60
N ASN A 289 -3.86 -17.26 -2.48
CA ASN A 289 -4.62 -17.17 -3.73
C ASN A 289 -6.12 -16.99 -3.46
N GLU A 290 -6.70 -17.78 -2.55
CA GLU A 290 -8.10 -17.61 -2.11
C GLU A 290 -8.33 -16.21 -1.53
N ALA A 291 -7.43 -15.75 -0.66
CA ALA A 291 -7.53 -14.45 -0.03
C ALA A 291 -7.40 -13.28 -1.05
N PHE A 292 -6.59 -13.42 -2.10
CA PHE A 292 -6.54 -12.46 -3.21
C PHE A 292 -7.86 -12.41 -3.98
N GLN A 293 -8.50 -13.55 -4.24
CA GLN A 293 -9.82 -13.59 -4.88
C GLN A 293 -10.87 -12.87 -4.03
N VAL A 294 -10.84 -13.08 -2.70
CA VAL A 294 -11.69 -12.34 -1.75
C VAL A 294 -11.37 -10.85 -1.79
N GLY A 295 -10.09 -10.47 -1.72
CA GLY A 295 -9.64 -9.09 -1.76
C GLY A 295 -10.10 -8.36 -3.02
N PHE A 296 -9.93 -8.98 -4.18
CA PHE A 296 -10.43 -8.45 -5.44
C PHE A 296 -11.96 -8.35 -5.48
N SER A 297 -12.68 -9.38 -5.04
CA SER A 297 -14.14 -9.35 -4.98
C SER A 297 -14.65 -8.17 -4.14
N LYS A 298 -14.01 -7.92 -2.99
CA LYS A 298 -14.34 -6.79 -2.11
C LYS A 298 -14.01 -5.45 -2.75
N LEU A 299 -12.86 -5.30 -3.39
CA LEU A 299 -12.51 -4.09 -4.13
C LEU A 299 -13.49 -3.85 -5.29
N LYS A 300 -13.84 -4.88 -6.05
CA LYS A 300 -14.82 -4.77 -7.14
C LYS A 300 -16.21 -4.35 -6.64
N GLN A 301 -16.61 -4.83 -5.46
CA GLN A 301 -17.89 -4.47 -4.86
C GLN A 301 -17.92 -3.03 -4.35
N HIS A 302 -16.90 -2.62 -3.60
CA HIS A 302 -16.91 -1.36 -2.84
C HIS A 302 -16.16 -0.22 -3.52
N PHE A 303 -15.23 -0.53 -4.44
CA PHE A 303 -14.42 0.45 -5.17
C PHE A 303 -14.08 -0.02 -6.61
N PRO A 304 -15.08 -0.35 -7.44
CA PRO A 304 -14.88 -0.94 -8.77
C PRO A 304 -14.00 -0.11 -9.70
N GLU A 305 -14.06 1.22 -9.62
CA GLU A 305 -13.26 2.14 -10.41
C GLU A 305 -11.75 2.10 -10.10
N PHE A 306 -11.38 1.54 -8.94
CA PHE A 306 -9.99 1.25 -8.57
C PHE A 306 -9.56 -0.19 -8.92
N ALA A 307 -10.50 -1.13 -8.84
CA ALA A 307 -10.22 -2.55 -9.01
C ALA A 307 -10.19 -2.98 -10.49
N ILE A 308 -11.04 -2.37 -11.31
CA ILE A 308 -11.29 -2.76 -12.70
C ILE A 308 -10.61 -1.76 -13.64
N PRO A 309 -9.69 -2.20 -14.51
CA PRO A 309 -9.07 -1.30 -15.46
C PRO A 309 -10.12 -0.68 -16.40
N PRO A 310 -9.98 0.60 -16.78
CA PRO A 310 -10.78 1.16 -17.86
C PRO A 310 -10.36 0.48 -19.17
N VAL A 311 -11.20 -0.41 -19.69
CA VAL A 311 -10.92 -1.10 -20.95
C VAL A 311 -11.28 -0.15 -22.10
N SER A 312 -10.28 0.54 -22.62
CA SER A 312 -10.32 1.11 -23.97
C SER A 312 -9.44 0.26 -24.86
N ALA A 313 -9.99 -0.28 -25.94
CA ALA A 313 -9.21 -1.08 -26.88
C ALA A 313 -8.11 -0.18 -27.46
N VAL A 314 -6.84 -0.57 -27.29
CA VAL A 314 -5.78 -0.01 -28.11
C VAL A 314 -6.11 -0.43 -29.55
N ALA A 315 -6.48 0.53 -30.40
CA ALA A 315 -6.77 0.26 -31.79
C ALA A 315 -5.54 -0.39 -32.44
N GLY A 316 -5.64 -1.70 -32.78
CA GLY A 316 -4.54 -2.48 -33.34
C GLY A 316 -3.84 -3.46 -32.40
N GLY A 317 -4.31 -3.64 -31.16
CA GLY A 317 -3.72 -4.57 -30.19
C GLY A 317 -2.48 -3.99 -29.48
N MET A 318 -1.64 -4.85 -28.89
CA MET A 318 -0.38 -4.45 -28.23
C MET A 318 0.82 -4.78 -29.14
N PRO A 319 1.34 -3.82 -29.94
CA PRO A 319 2.28 -4.14 -31.02
C PRO A 319 3.58 -4.80 -30.56
N TRP A 320 4.02 -4.52 -29.33
CA TRP A 320 5.23 -5.13 -28.74
C TRP A 320 5.11 -6.64 -28.50
N VAL A 321 3.89 -7.19 -28.37
CA VAL A 321 3.69 -8.64 -28.26
C VAL A 321 4.03 -9.33 -29.57
N ALA A 322 3.61 -8.78 -30.71
CA ALA A 322 3.95 -9.33 -32.02
C ALA A 322 5.46 -9.24 -32.31
N ILE A 323 6.11 -8.17 -31.82
CA ILE A 323 7.57 -8.01 -31.89
C ILE A 323 8.27 -9.10 -31.07
N ALA A 324 7.81 -9.36 -29.84
CA ALA A 324 8.35 -10.42 -29.00
C ALA A 324 8.19 -11.82 -29.64
N GLN A 325 7.03 -12.11 -30.26
CA GLN A 325 6.79 -13.37 -30.97
C GLN A 325 7.68 -13.54 -32.21
N THR A 326 7.99 -12.43 -32.89
CA THR A 326 8.97 -12.43 -33.98
C THR A 326 10.37 -12.79 -33.46
N GLU A 327 10.78 -12.23 -32.32
CA GLU A 327 12.05 -12.58 -31.69
C GLU A 327 12.11 -14.05 -31.24
N GLU A 328 11.04 -14.59 -30.67
CA GLU A 328 10.97 -16.02 -30.33
C GLU A 328 11.28 -16.92 -31.54
N THR A 329 10.85 -16.54 -32.75
CA THR A 329 11.17 -17.27 -33.98
C THR A 329 12.68 -17.25 -34.30
N PHE A 330 13.36 -16.13 -34.06
CA PHE A 330 14.82 -16.03 -34.23
C PHE A 330 15.57 -16.89 -33.20
N TRP A 331 15.09 -16.92 -31.96
CA TRP A 331 15.68 -17.64 -30.84
C TRP A 331 15.36 -19.14 -30.82
N ALA A 332 14.31 -19.57 -31.51
CA ALA A 332 13.96 -20.99 -31.69
C ALA A 332 14.96 -21.78 -32.57
N ARG A 333 15.92 -21.10 -33.21
CA ARG A 333 16.95 -21.77 -34.01
C ARG A 333 17.93 -22.51 -33.10
N ALA A 334 18.19 -23.78 -33.40
CA ALA A 334 19.03 -24.65 -32.56
C ALA A 334 20.49 -24.17 -32.42
N ASP A 335 20.97 -23.30 -33.32
CA ASP A 335 22.31 -22.71 -33.30
C ASP A 335 22.38 -21.38 -32.51
N VAL A 336 21.31 -20.98 -31.82
CA VAL A 336 21.22 -19.72 -31.09
C VAL A 336 20.88 -19.96 -29.62
N SER A 337 21.74 -19.46 -28.75
CA SER A 337 21.46 -19.21 -27.32
C SER A 337 22.31 -18.02 -26.85
N GLU A 338 22.05 -17.52 -25.65
CA GLU A 338 22.78 -16.36 -25.11
C GLU A 338 24.30 -16.59 -25.01
N THR A 339 24.73 -17.86 -25.01
CA THR A 339 26.14 -18.24 -24.96
C THR A 339 26.82 -18.18 -26.34
N THR A 340 26.03 -18.26 -27.43
CA THR A 340 26.51 -18.26 -28.82
C THR A 340 26.89 -16.86 -29.30
N PRO A 341 27.78 -16.70 -30.31
CA PRO A 341 28.10 -15.39 -30.88
C PRO A 341 26.87 -14.64 -31.43
N ALA A 342 25.94 -15.36 -32.07
CA ALA A 342 24.71 -14.78 -32.60
C ALA A 342 23.80 -14.26 -31.48
N GLY A 343 23.60 -15.06 -30.42
CA GLY A 343 22.81 -14.65 -29.26
C GLY A 343 23.45 -13.49 -28.49
N LYS A 344 24.77 -13.51 -28.27
CA LYS A 344 25.50 -12.41 -27.62
C LYS A 344 25.36 -11.09 -28.35
N THR A 345 25.45 -11.11 -29.68
CA THR A 345 25.21 -9.92 -30.50
C THR A 345 23.77 -9.44 -30.35
N ARG A 346 22.79 -10.36 -30.40
CA ARG A 346 21.38 -10.00 -30.25
C ARG A 346 21.03 -9.42 -28.87
N VAL A 347 21.59 -9.99 -27.80
CA VAL A 347 21.41 -9.48 -26.43
C VAL A 347 21.97 -8.06 -26.30
N LYS A 348 23.14 -7.77 -26.89
CA LYS A 348 23.70 -6.41 -26.92
C LYS A 348 22.77 -5.42 -27.63
N ASP A 349 22.08 -5.83 -28.68
CA ASP A 349 21.09 -4.97 -29.35
C ASP A 349 19.94 -4.59 -28.43
N TYR A 350 19.47 -5.50 -27.57
CA TYR A 350 18.41 -5.20 -26.62
C TYR A 350 18.84 -4.14 -25.60
N PHE A 351 20.08 -4.23 -25.09
CA PHE A 351 20.61 -3.25 -24.15
C PHE A 351 20.66 -1.83 -24.74
N ASN A 352 20.69 -1.67 -26.06
CA ASN A 352 20.63 -0.35 -26.69
C ASN A 352 19.34 0.43 -26.36
N ALA A 353 18.27 -0.25 -25.93
CA ALA A 353 17.03 0.38 -25.47
C ALA A 353 17.04 0.81 -24.00
N THR A 354 18.15 0.61 -23.28
CA THR A 354 18.30 0.97 -21.86
C THR A 354 19.38 2.03 -21.67
N SER A 355 19.59 2.51 -20.44
CA SER A 355 20.75 3.33 -20.07
C SER A 355 21.99 2.51 -19.67
N TYR A 356 21.85 1.19 -19.49
CA TYR A 356 22.89 0.30 -18.99
C TYR A 356 23.57 -0.47 -20.12
N ARG A 357 24.90 -0.66 -20.07
CA ARG A 357 25.69 -1.37 -21.09
C ARG A 357 26.66 -2.34 -20.41
N PRO A 358 26.23 -3.57 -20.09
CA PRO A 358 27.10 -4.50 -19.40
C PRO A 358 28.23 -5.01 -20.30
N PRO A 359 29.44 -5.24 -19.74
CA PRO A 359 30.56 -5.82 -20.48
C PRO A 359 30.38 -7.33 -20.75
N THR A 360 29.60 -8.02 -19.93
CA THR A 360 29.28 -9.46 -19.97
C THR A 360 27.78 -9.69 -20.22
N VAL A 361 27.39 -10.92 -20.55
CA VAL A 361 25.96 -11.27 -20.65
C VAL A 361 25.43 -11.41 -19.22
N GLU A 362 24.78 -10.35 -18.76
CA GLU A 362 23.99 -10.29 -17.54
C GLU A 362 22.52 -10.67 -17.85
N PRO A 363 21.67 -10.92 -16.84
CA PRO A 363 20.23 -11.07 -17.05
C PRO A 363 19.68 -9.94 -17.93
N TRP A 364 19.13 -10.32 -19.09
CA TRP A 364 18.77 -9.39 -20.16
C TRP A 364 17.26 -9.28 -20.40
N CYS A 365 16.45 -9.82 -19.48
CA CYS A 365 14.99 -9.80 -19.54
C CYS A 365 14.43 -8.36 -19.60
N GLY A 366 14.92 -7.45 -18.75
CA GLY A 366 14.50 -6.05 -18.75
C GLY A 366 14.91 -5.31 -20.02
N ALA A 367 16.12 -5.56 -20.53
CA ALA A 367 16.59 -5.00 -21.79
C ALA A 367 15.72 -5.46 -22.98
N PHE A 368 15.33 -6.74 -23.01
CA PHE A 368 14.43 -7.27 -24.03
C PHE A 368 13.05 -6.59 -24.00
N VAL A 369 12.45 -6.44 -22.81
CA VAL A 369 11.17 -5.73 -22.63
C VAL A 369 11.29 -4.27 -23.09
N ALA A 370 12.36 -3.57 -22.69
CA ALA A 370 12.65 -2.20 -23.12
C ALA A 370 12.75 -2.08 -24.65
N TRP A 371 13.44 -3.03 -25.28
CA TRP A 371 13.63 -3.05 -26.71
C TRP A 371 12.29 -3.25 -27.44
N CYS A 372 11.50 -4.25 -27.05
CA CYS A 372 10.19 -4.51 -27.68
C CYS A 372 9.25 -3.30 -27.59
N LEU A 373 9.18 -2.65 -26.43
CA LEU A 373 8.38 -1.44 -26.23
C LEU A 373 8.90 -0.27 -27.06
N SER A 374 10.22 -0.08 -27.12
CA SER A 374 10.83 1.00 -27.91
C SER A 374 10.56 0.83 -29.40
N GLN A 375 10.61 -0.40 -29.93
CA GLN A 375 10.25 -0.69 -31.31
C GLN A 375 8.77 -0.38 -31.62
N ALA A 376 7.89 -0.54 -30.62
CA ALA A 376 6.48 -0.21 -30.71
C ALA A 376 6.17 1.28 -30.42
N GLY A 377 7.18 2.11 -30.13
CA GLY A 377 6.99 3.52 -29.76
C GLY A 377 6.35 3.73 -28.37
N ALA A 378 6.32 2.70 -27.53
CA ALA A 378 5.80 2.77 -26.17
C ALA A 378 6.86 3.28 -25.18
N SER A 379 6.42 3.94 -24.10
CA SER A 379 7.30 4.43 -23.04
C SER A 379 7.99 3.29 -22.29
N VAL A 380 9.24 3.50 -21.89
CA VAL A 380 10.02 2.60 -21.03
C VAL A 380 10.25 3.22 -19.65
N VAL A 381 10.50 2.39 -18.64
CA VAL A 381 10.85 2.85 -17.29
C VAL A 381 12.30 3.35 -17.22
N GLU A 382 12.63 4.15 -16.21
CA GLU A 382 14.03 4.39 -15.85
C GLU A 382 14.67 3.09 -15.34
N GLN A 383 15.99 2.93 -15.52
CA GLN A 383 16.72 1.71 -15.14
C GLN A 383 16.06 0.43 -15.71
N ALA A 384 15.65 0.48 -16.98
CA ALA A 384 14.87 -0.56 -17.66
C ALA A 384 15.57 -1.93 -17.78
N ALA A 385 16.89 -2.00 -17.58
CA ALA A 385 17.60 -3.27 -17.51
C ALA A 385 17.16 -4.10 -16.29
N THR A 386 16.76 -3.44 -15.19
CA THR A 386 16.43 -4.09 -13.92
C THR A 386 14.95 -4.48 -13.85
N ALA A 387 14.66 -5.75 -13.54
CA ALA A 387 13.29 -6.26 -13.45
C ALA A 387 12.41 -5.48 -12.46
N LYS A 388 12.96 -5.01 -11.34
CA LYS A 388 12.24 -4.26 -10.29
C LYS A 388 11.64 -2.96 -10.81
N SER A 389 12.36 -2.24 -11.67
CA SER A 389 11.94 -0.94 -12.22
C SER A 389 10.61 -1.03 -12.95
N TRP A 390 10.35 -2.18 -13.58
CA TRP A 390 9.13 -2.44 -14.34
C TRP A 390 7.86 -2.48 -13.50
N LYS A 391 7.94 -2.58 -12.16
CA LYS A 391 6.78 -2.43 -11.26
C LYS A 391 6.16 -1.03 -11.30
N THR A 392 6.87 -0.05 -11.85
CA THR A 392 6.39 1.33 -12.03
C THR A 392 5.82 1.61 -13.43
N TRP A 393 5.94 0.65 -14.37
CA TRP A 393 5.50 0.81 -15.74
C TRP A 393 3.97 0.89 -15.87
N GLY A 394 3.48 1.41 -17.00
CA GLY A 394 2.05 1.42 -17.31
C GLY A 394 1.21 2.36 -16.43
N SER A 395 -0.08 2.38 -16.73
CA SER A 395 -1.08 3.23 -16.07
C SER A 395 -1.85 2.50 -14.98
N VAL A 396 -1.90 1.16 -15.01
CA VAL A 396 -2.72 0.36 -14.08
C VAL A 396 -1.97 -0.88 -13.59
N GLU A 397 -2.15 -1.21 -12.31
CA GLU A 397 -1.80 -2.51 -11.74
C GLU A 397 -2.99 -3.47 -11.89
N LEU A 398 -2.79 -4.59 -12.58
CA LEU A 398 -3.80 -5.64 -12.68
C LEU A 398 -3.79 -6.51 -11.41
N ARG A 399 -4.96 -6.64 -10.80
CA ARG A 399 -5.15 -7.38 -9.55
C ARG A 399 -5.07 -8.88 -9.79
N LYS A 400 -4.22 -9.58 -9.05
CA LYS A 400 -4.07 -11.05 -9.16
C LYS A 400 -5.38 -11.79 -8.93
N GLY A 401 -6.13 -11.34 -7.93
CA GLY A 401 -7.47 -11.88 -7.63
C GLY A 401 -8.47 -11.64 -8.75
N GLY A 402 -8.21 -10.67 -9.64
CA GLY A 402 -9.08 -10.31 -10.75
C GLY A 402 -8.75 -11.01 -12.07
N LEU A 403 -7.73 -11.87 -12.12
CA LEU A 403 -7.31 -12.52 -13.38
C LEU A 403 -8.36 -13.48 -13.97
N THR A 404 -9.49 -13.72 -13.33
CA THR A 404 -10.63 -14.45 -13.94
C THR A 404 -11.74 -13.51 -14.41
N ASP A 405 -11.65 -12.21 -14.09
CA ASP A 405 -12.60 -11.20 -14.54
C ASP A 405 -12.38 -10.86 -16.02
N PRO A 406 -13.43 -10.85 -16.86
CA PRO A 406 -13.30 -10.57 -18.29
C PRO A 406 -12.65 -9.22 -18.61
N LYS A 407 -12.89 -8.18 -17.81
CA LYS A 407 -12.33 -6.84 -18.05
C LYS A 407 -10.84 -6.79 -17.69
N VAL A 408 -10.43 -7.52 -16.66
CA VAL A 408 -9.02 -7.65 -16.29
C VAL A 408 -8.28 -8.51 -17.32
N GLN A 409 -8.89 -9.61 -17.78
CA GLN A 409 -8.36 -10.44 -18.87
C GLN A 409 -8.16 -9.65 -20.15
N ALA A 410 -9.10 -8.77 -20.51
CA ALA A 410 -8.98 -7.92 -21.69
C ALA A 410 -7.78 -6.94 -21.63
N ALA A 411 -7.30 -6.61 -20.42
CA ALA A 411 -6.12 -5.76 -20.22
C ALA A 411 -4.82 -6.56 -20.00
N LEU A 412 -4.88 -7.90 -19.95
CA LEU A 412 -3.77 -8.76 -19.57
C LEU A 412 -2.76 -8.96 -20.69
N GLU A 413 -3.23 -9.14 -21.93
CA GLU A 413 -2.33 -9.38 -23.07
C GLU A 413 -1.39 -8.18 -23.27
N GLY A 414 -0.09 -8.44 -23.32
CA GLY A 414 0.95 -7.42 -23.44
C GLY A 414 1.27 -6.67 -22.14
N ALA A 415 0.58 -6.95 -21.03
CA ALA A 415 0.94 -6.40 -19.73
C ALA A 415 2.35 -6.88 -19.32
N VAL A 416 3.12 -6.00 -18.69
CA VAL A 416 4.45 -6.31 -18.15
C VAL A 416 4.28 -7.03 -16.81
N VAL A 417 4.82 -8.24 -16.72
CA VAL A 417 4.78 -9.08 -15.52
C VAL A 417 6.15 -9.08 -14.88
N VAL A 418 6.21 -8.70 -13.61
CA VAL A 418 7.41 -8.81 -12.79
C VAL A 418 7.28 -10.02 -11.88
N LEU A 419 8.31 -10.86 -11.85
CA LEU A 419 8.33 -12.14 -11.16
C LEU A 419 9.44 -12.17 -10.10
N HIS A 420 9.15 -12.83 -8.99
CA HIS A 420 10.08 -13.24 -7.96
C HIS A 420 11.11 -14.25 -8.51
N PRO A 421 12.36 -14.22 -8.02
CA PRO A 421 13.39 -15.21 -8.36
C PRO A 421 12.87 -16.64 -8.24
N GLY A 422 13.18 -17.47 -9.23
CA GLY A 422 12.97 -18.91 -9.21
C GLY A 422 14.28 -19.66 -9.45
N LYS A 423 14.18 -20.99 -9.47
CA LYS A 423 15.31 -21.92 -9.60
C LYS A 423 16.26 -21.62 -10.76
N ASP A 424 15.74 -21.03 -11.83
CA ASP A 424 16.46 -20.86 -13.10
C ASP A 424 16.53 -19.40 -13.58
N THR A 425 16.16 -18.40 -12.78
CA THR A 425 16.04 -17.00 -13.26
C THR A 425 17.24 -16.10 -13.00
N GLY A 426 18.29 -16.56 -12.32
CA GLY A 426 19.41 -15.69 -11.95
C GLY A 426 18.98 -14.62 -10.95
N THR A 427 19.33 -14.85 -9.69
CA THR A 427 19.67 -13.80 -8.71
C THR A 427 18.54 -12.85 -8.23
N THR A 428 17.93 -11.94 -9.01
CA THR A 428 17.13 -10.82 -8.40
C THR A 428 15.65 -10.71 -8.77
N GLY A 429 15.24 -11.23 -9.93
CA GLY A 429 13.85 -11.25 -10.41
C GLY A 429 13.77 -11.55 -11.91
N HIS A 430 12.57 -11.54 -12.48
CA HIS A 430 12.37 -11.69 -13.93
C HIS A 430 11.28 -10.77 -14.44
N VAL A 431 11.35 -10.34 -15.70
CA VAL A 431 10.32 -9.52 -16.34
C VAL A 431 10.00 -10.01 -17.75
N CYS A 432 8.72 -10.06 -18.08
CA CYS A 432 8.20 -10.60 -19.33
C CYS A 432 6.85 -9.95 -19.70
N PHE A 433 6.32 -10.24 -20.89
CA PHE A 433 4.97 -9.85 -21.28
C PHE A 433 3.98 -10.99 -21.04
N ALA A 434 2.83 -10.71 -20.44
CA ALA A 434 1.74 -11.67 -20.36
C ALA A 434 1.11 -11.88 -21.73
N LEU A 435 0.78 -13.14 -22.04
CA LEU A 435 -0.01 -13.52 -23.21
C LEU A 435 -1.43 -13.89 -22.80
N SER A 436 -1.57 -14.81 -21.85
CA SER A 436 -2.87 -15.30 -21.42
C SER A 436 -2.82 -15.96 -20.05
N ARG A 437 -3.97 -16.02 -19.39
CA ARG A 437 -4.16 -16.84 -18.20
C ARG A 437 -4.61 -18.25 -18.61
N MET A 438 -3.93 -19.27 -18.11
CA MET A 438 -4.38 -20.65 -18.29
C MET A 438 -5.63 -20.92 -17.43
N GLU A 439 -6.76 -21.19 -18.09
CA GLU A 439 -8.11 -21.22 -17.51
C GLU A 439 -8.27 -22.16 -16.29
N SER A 440 -7.58 -23.31 -16.29
CA SER A 440 -7.70 -24.34 -15.25
C SER A 440 -6.48 -24.50 -14.33
N SER A 441 -5.41 -23.75 -14.56
CA SER A 441 -4.18 -23.84 -13.75
C SER A 441 -4.01 -22.60 -12.87
N ARG A 442 -2.99 -22.54 -12.01
CA ARG A 442 -2.53 -21.31 -11.32
C ARG A 442 -1.39 -20.62 -12.09
N LYS A 443 -1.36 -20.73 -13.42
CA LYS A 443 -0.26 -20.23 -14.26
C LYS A 443 -0.64 -19.12 -15.25
N LEU A 444 0.30 -18.21 -15.43
CA LEU A 444 0.28 -17.16 -16.44
C LEU A 444 1.25 -17.54 -17.56
N THR A 445 0.78 -17.53 -18.80
CA THR A 445 1.63 -17.72 -19.97
C THR A 445 2.27 -16.38 -20.31
N CYS A 446 3.60 -16.33 -20.37
CA CYS A 446 4.35 -15.13 -20.66
C CYS A 446 5.40 -15.38 -21.75
N ILE A 447 5.70 -14.33 -22.52
CA ILE A 447 6.82 -14.30 -23.46
C ILE A 447 7.89 -13.33 -22.94
N GLY A 448 9.14 -13.78 -22.90
CA GLY A 448 10.23 -12.98 -22.35
C GLY A 448 11.60 -13.47 -22.82
N GLY A 449 12.58 -12.58 -22.73
CA GLY A 449 13.99 -12.89 -22.92
C GLY A 449 14.60 -13.51 -21.67
N ASN A 450 15.76 -14.15 -21.81
CA ASN A 450 16.47 -14.86 -20.73
C ASN A 450 15.72 -16.09 -20.17
N GLN A 451 14.64 -16.52 -20.82
CA GLN A 451 13.92 -17.71 -20.42
C GLN A 451 14.66 -18.92 -20.97
N GLY A 452 15.38 -19.61 -20.06
CA GLY A 452 16.47 -20.55 -20.35
C GLY A 452 17.27 -20.13 -21.59
N ASP A 453 17.97 -19.01 -21.45
CA ASP A 453 19.00 -18.54 -22.36
C ASP A 453 18.51 -18.12 -23.75
N THR A 454 17.19 -17.90 -23.89
CA THR A 454 16.51 -17.58 -25.16
C THR A 454 15.35 -16.60 -24.96
N VAL A 455 14.74 -16.11 -26.05
CA VAL A 455 13.38 -15.57 -26.02
C VAL A 455 12.40 -16.71 -26.27
N ARG A 456 11.51 -16.96 -25.33
CA ARG A 456 10.47 -17.99 -25.49
C ARG A 456 9.21 -17.69 -24.68
N THR A 457 8.17 -18.45 -24.97
CA THR A 457 6.93 -18.51 -24.22
C THR A 457 7.03 -19.58 -23.13
N GLU A 458 6.68 -19.23 -21.89
CA GLU A 458 6.70 -20.14 -20.74
C GLU A 458 5.52 -19.85 -19.79
N ALA A 459 5.15 -20.86 -18.99
CA ALA A 459 4.09 -20.76 -18.01
C ALA A 459 4.66 -20.58 -16.60
N PHE A 460 4.38 -19.43 -15.97
CA PHE A 460 4.82 -19.11 -14.61
C PHE A 460 3.69 -19.27 -13.59
N ASP A 461 4.00 -19.77 -12.40
CA ASP A 461 3.03 -19.85 -11.31
C ASP A 461 2.68 -18.44 -10.78
N LEU A 462 1.40 -18.20 -10.49
CA LEU A 462 0.91 -16.92 -9.96
C LEU A 462 1.52 -16.58 -8.59
N SER A 463 1.99 -17.58 -7.83
CA SER A 463 2.75 -17.38 -6.60
C SER A 463 4.04 -16.59 -6.82
N ARG A 464 4.67 -16.74 -7.99
CA ARG A 464 5.90 -16.02 -8.36
C ARG A 464 5.64 -14.59 -8.81
N VAL A 465 4.42 -14.23 -9.19
CA VAL A 465 4.13 -12.88 -9.67
C VAL A 465 4.33 -11.85 -8.55
N ALA A 466 5.10 -10.82 -8.81
CA ALA A 466 5.30 -9.70 -7.89
C ALA A 466 4.49 -8.46 -8.30
N SER A 467 4.20 -8.30 -9.61
CA SER A 467 3.35 -7.24 -10.16
C SER A 467 2.91 -7.57 -11.59
N ILE A 468 1.78 -7.03 -12.01
CA ILE A 468 1.27 -7.07 -13.39
C ILE A 468 0.88 -5.64 -13.78
N ARG A 469 1.64 -5.04 -14.70
CA ARG A 469 1.50 -3.66 -15.13
C ARG A 469 0.93 -3.58 -16.53
N ALA A 470 -0.24 -2.97 -16.66
CA ALA A 470 -0.89 -2.76 -17.96
C ALA A 470 -0.78 -1.29 -18.37
N LEU A 471 -0.60 -1.07 -19.67
CA LEU A 471 -0.78 0.23 -20.29
C LEU A 471 -2.19 0.29 -20.86
N THR A 472 -3.09 0.96 -20.16
CA THR A 472 -4.42 1.31 -20.67
C THR A 472 -4.38 2.73 -21.21
N PRO A 473 -4.96 3.01 -22.40
CA PRO A 473 -5.15 4.37 -22.86
C PRO A 473 -5.86 5.19 -21.78
N VAL A 474 -5.30 6.35 -21.46
CA VAL A 474 -5.88 7.28 -20.50
C VAL A 474 -6.55 8.37 -21.34
N ASP A 475 -7.87 8.32 -21.47
CA ASP A 475 -8.63 9.31 -22.23
C ASP A 475 -8.31 10.71 -21.73
N MET A 476 -7.97 11.67 -22.59
CA MET A 476 -7.73 13.04 -22.16
C MET A 476 -9.05 13.79 -21.95
N PRO A 477 -9.22 14.57 -20.87
CA PRO A 477 -10.46 15.29 -20.64
C PRO A 477 -10.71 16.30 -21.76
N THR A 478 -11.86 16.21 -22.41
CA THR A 478 -12.30 17.14 -23.46
C THR A 478 -13.47 17.99 -22.98
N GLY A 479 -13.50 19.26 -23.35
CA GLY A 479 -14.53 20.21 -22.94
C GLY A 479 -14.08 21.65 -23.08
N ASP A 480 -15.01 22.59 -22.87
CA ASP A 480 -14.66 24.00 -22.68
C ASP A 480 -14.03 24.25 -21.30
N GLU A 481 -13.55 25.48 -21.05
CA GLU A 481 -12.90 25.84 -19.79
C GLU A 481 -13.79 25.60 -18.57
N GLN A 482 -15.09 25.90 -18.68
CA GLN A 482 -16.03 25.73 -17.58
C GLN A 482 -16.22 24.25 -17.22
N LEU A 483 -16.36 23.38 -18.23
CA LEU A 483 -16.54 21.95 -18.01
C LEU A 483 -15.29 21.31 -17.39
N ILE A 484 -14.10 21.65 -17.89
CA ILE A 484 -12.84 21.13 -17.34
C ILE A 484 -12.60 21.65 -15.91
N LEU A 485 -12.88 22.92 -15.66
CA LEU A 485 -12.79 23.50 -14.32
C LEU A 485 -13.76 22.82 -13.35
N ALA A 486 -15.03 22.65 -13.74
CA ALA A 486 -16.04 21.98 -12.93
C ALA A 486 -15.67 20.54 -12.57
N ARG A 487 -15.15 19.77 -13.54
CA ARG A 487 -14.66 18.41 -13.31
C ARG A 487 -13.48 18.36 -12.36
N THR A 488 -12.57 19.34 -12.46
CA THR A 488 -11.42 19.46 -11.55
C THR A 488 -11.90 19.78 -10.12
N ILE A 489 -12.81 20.74 -9.97
CA ILE A 489 -13.42 21.09 -8.67
C ILE A 489 -14.15 19.87 -8.08
N TYR A 490 -14.89 19.12 -8.88
CA TYR A 490 -15.57 17.90 -8.43
C TYR A 490 -14.58 16.86 -7.91
N GLY A 491 -13.48 16.62 -8.63
CA GLY A 491 -12.43 15.69 -8.20
C GLY A 491 -11.79 16.07 -6.87
N GLU A 492 -11.58 17.37 -6.66
CA GLU A 492 -10.82 17.88 -5.52
C GLU A 492 -11.70 18.23 -4.32
N ALA A 493 -12.96 18.61 -4.53
CA ALA A 493 -13.81 19.25 -3.51
C ALA A 493 -15.30 18.87 -3.56
N ARG A 494 -15.74 17.81 -4.28
CA ARG A 494 -17.17 17.43 -4.32
C ARG A 494 -17.83 17.26 -2.95
N SER A 495 -17.08 16.78 -1.96
CA SER A 495 -17.59 16.56 -0.59
C SER A 495 -17.35 17.74 0.36
N GLU A 496 -16.82 18.87 -0.13
CA GLU A 496 -16.68 20.10 0.64
C GLU A 496 -17.93 20.97 0.54
N SER A 497 -18.05 21.95 1.45
CA SER A 497 -19.03 23.03 1.33
C SER A 497 -18.82 23.85 0.05
N GLU A 498 -19.83 24.61 -0.36
CA GLU A 498 -19.75 25.56 -1.48
C GLU A 498 -18.49 26.44 -1.42
N MET A 499 -18.24 27.12 -0.30
CA MET A 499 -17.02 27.92 -0.07
C MET A 499 -15.72 27.12 -0.27
N GLY A 500 -15.72 25.81 0.02
CA GLY A 500 -14.55 24.95 -0.17
C GLY A 500 -14.30 24.63 -1.64
N ARG A 501 -15.37 24.45 -2.42
CA ARG A 501 -15.30 24.26 -3.88
C ARG A 501 -14.88 25.55 -4.58
N GLU A 502 -15.44 26.68 -4.15
CA GLU A 502 -15.07 28.02 -4.63
C GLU A 502 -13.60 28.32 -4.36
N ALA A 503 -13.08 28.01 -3.16
CA ALA A 503 -11.68 28.21 -2.82
C ALA A 503 -10.72 27.38 -3.69
N VAL A 504 -11.09 26.15 -4.07
CA VAL A 504 -10.30 25.35 -5.03
C VAL A 504 -10.33 25.98 -6.43
N ALA A 505 -11.49 26.47 -6.87
CA ALA A 505 -11.61 27.19 -8.15
C ALA A 505 -10.73 28.45 -8.17
N GLU A 506 -10.71 29.21 -7.07
CA GLU A 506 -9.90 30.42 -6.92
C GLU A 506 -8.39 30.11 -6.97
N VAL A 507 -7.92 29.02 -6.37
CA VAL A 507 -6.52 28.57 -6.53
C VAL A 507 -6.18 28.30 -8.01
N ILE A 508 -7.08 27.69 -8.77
CA ILE A 508 -6.88 27.44 -10.21
C ILE A 508 -6.75 28.77 -10.98
N LEU A 509 -7.61 29.76 -10.68
CA LEU A 509 -7.53 31.09 -11.29
C LEU A 509 -6.24 31.83 -10.90
N ASN A 510 -5.85 31.77 -9.63
CA ASN A 510 -4.60 32.37 -9.14
C ASN A 510 -3.37 31.74 -9.81
N ARG A 511 -3.39 30.42 -10.02
CA ARG A 511 -2.34 29.72 -10.78
C ARG A 511 -2.29 30.22 -12.21
N LYS A 512 -3.43 30.28 -12.92
CA LYS A 512 -3.49 30.84 -14.29
C LYS A 512 -2.91 32.26 -14.37
N ALA A 513 -3.17 33.09 -13.35
CA ALA A 513 -2.67 34.47 -13.28
C ALA A 513 -1.18 34.57 -12.88
N SER A 514 -0.61 33.50 -12.33
CA SER A 514 0.76 33.47 -11.84
C SER A 514 1.74 33.03 -12.94
N PRO A 515 2.89 33.70 -13.09
CA PRO A 515 3.92 33.31 -14.08
C PRO A 515 4.59 31.96 -13.78
N ARG A 516 4.32 31.35 -12.62
CA ARG A 516 4.83 30.03 -12.22
C ARG A 516 4.09 28.88 -12.91
N TYR A 517 2.90 29.12 -13.45
CA TYR A 517 2.01 28.08 -13.98
C TYR A 517 1.61 28.39 -15.42
N PRO A 518 1.00 27.43 -16.14
CA PRO A 518 0.43 27.69 -17.46
C PRO A 518 -0.62 28.81 -17.46
N ASP A 519 -0.78 29.47 -18.59
CA ASP A 519 -1.59 30.68 -18.76
C ASP A 519 -3.06 30.42 -19.18
N SER A 520 -3.50 29.16 -19.20
CA SER A 520 -4.89 28.77 -19.48
C SER A 520 -5.48 27.86 -18.42
N ILE A 521 -6.80 27.91 -18.23
CA ILE A 521 -7.51 27.11 -17.22
C ILE A 521 -7.32 25.62 -17.50
N ILE A 522 -7.47 25.22 -18.76
CA ILE A 522 -7.32 23.82 -19.17
C ILE A 522 -5.89 23.34 -18.89
N ALA A 523 -4.86 24.13 -19.24
CA ALA A 523 -3.48 23.74 -19.01
C ALA A 523 -3.13 23.66 -17.51
N VAL A 524 -3.67 24.55 -16.67
CA VAL A 524 -3.51 24.47 -15.21
C VAL A 524 -4.19 23.23 -14.66
N CYS A 525 -5.46 22.99 -15.02
CA CYS A 525 -6.23 21.83 -14.54
C CYS A 525 -5.57 20.52 -14.94
N LEU A 526 -5.10 20.41 -16.19
CA LEU A 526 -4.52 19.18 -16.74
C LEU A 526 -3.00 19.11 -16.56
N GLN A 527 -2.40 20.04 -15.83
CA GLN A 527 -0.96 20.04 -15.56
C GLN A 527 -0.57 18.77 -14.80
N HIS A 528 0.45 18.08 -15.28
CA HIS A 528 0.88 16.79 -14.75
C HIS A 528 1.09 16.86 -13.23
N ARG A 529 0.40 15.97 -12.48
CA ARG A 529 0.46 15.81 -11.01
C ARG A 529 0.01 17.02 -10.19
N GLN A 530 -0.61 18.05 -10.78
CA GLN A 530 -1.12 19.20 -10.01
C GLN A 530 -2.48 18.96 -9.36
N PHE A 531 -3.30 18.12 -9.98
CA PHE A 531 -4.62 17.73 -9.48
C PHE A 531 -4.74 16.22 -9.56
N SER A 532 -4.98 15.61 -8.40
CA SER A 532 -4.89 14.16 -8.21
C SER A 532 -5.86 13.41 -9.12
N CYS A 533 -7.07 13.95 -9.26
CA CYS A 533 -8.15 13.39 -10.07
C CYS A 533 -7.83 13.17 -11.56
N TRP A 534 -6.78 13.83 -12.09
CA TRP A 534 -6.36 13.69 -13.49
C TRP A 534 -5.18 12.74 -13.69
N ASN A 535 -4.55 12.29 -12.61
CA ASN A 535 -3.45 11.33 -12.69
C ASN A 535 -3.94 10.01 -13.29
N ALA A 536 -3.13 9.40 -14.15
CA ALA A 536 -3.47 8.14 -14.83
C ALA A 536 -3.93 7.00 -13.89
N ARG A 537 -3.39 7.00 -12.66
CA ARG A 537 -3.67 6.00 -11.60
C ARG A 537 -4.82 6.39 -10.67
N ASP A 538 -5.44 7.57 -10.83
CA ASP A 538 -6.54 7.96 -9.96
C ASP A 538 -7.83 7.21 -10.34
N PRO A 539 -8.43 6.47 -9.41
CA PRO A 539 -9.61 5.66 -9.71
C PRO A 539 -10.85 6.49 -10.06
N ASN A 540 -10.98 7.72 -9.54
CA ASN A 540 -12.11 8.58 -9.86
C ASN A 540 -12.00 9.16 -11.27
N ARG A 541 -10.81 9.14 -11.89
CA ARG A 541 -10.57 9.79 -13.18
C ARG A 541 -11.55 9.34 -14.26
N ALA A 542 -11.76 8.03 -14.37
CA ALA A 542 -12.66 7.44 -15.36
C ALA A 542 -14.13 7.90 -15.16
N LYS A 543 -14.55 8.13 -13.92
CA LYS A 543 -15.86 8.74 -13.64
C LYS A 543 -15.86 10.21 -14.07
N ILE A 544 -14.85 10.96 -13.63
CA ILE A 544 -14.81 12.43 -13.74
C ILE A 544 -14.77 12.89 -15.20
N ILE A 545 -14.01 12.19 -16.05
CA ILE A 545 -13.86 12.56 -17.47
C ILE A 545 -15.17 12.51 -18.25
N HIS A 546 -16.12 11.67 -17.85
CA HIS A 546 -17.41 11.51 -18.51
C HIS A 546 -18.54 12.31 -17.85
N LEU A 547 -18.27 13.07 -16.78
CA LEU A 547 -19.29 13.90 -16.14
C LEU A 547 -19.79 14.97 -17.11
N GLN A 548 -21.11 15.05 -17.24
CA GLN A 548 -21.84 16.01 -18.06
C GLN A 548 -22.93 16.67 -17.21
N PRO A 549 -23.41 17.88 -17.57
CA PRO A 549 -24.49 18.54 -16.84
C PRO A 549 -25.71 17.61 -16.69
N GLY A 550 -26.27 17.53 -15.48
CA GLY A 550 -27.39 16.66 -15.13
C GLY A 550 -27.03 15.21 -14.76
N ALA A 551 -25.75 14.83 -14.82
CA ALA A 551 -25.32 13.45 -14.51
C ALA A 551 -25.17 13.17 -13.00
N ASP A 552 -24.86 14.19 -12.21
CA ASP A 552 -24.57 14.08 -10.78
C ASP A 552 -24.84 15.43 -10.11
N ARG A 553 -25.60 15.44 -9.01
CA ARG A 553 -26.03 16.68 -8.33
C ARG A 553 -24.84 17.48 -7.83
N ASP A 554 -23.84 16.82 -7.24
CA ASP A 554 -22.67 17.52 -6.70
C ASP A 554 -21.79 18.05 -7.85
N PHE A 555 -21.83 17.39 -9.03
CA PHE A 555 -21.18 17.90 -10.24
C PHE A 555 -21.87 19.14 -10.81
N ASP A 556 -23.20 19.18 -10.82
CA ASP A 556 -23.94 20.36 -11.27
C ASP A 556 -23.66 21.57 -10.38
N GLU A 557 -23.52 21.37 -9.07
CA GLU A 557 -23.07 22.41 -8.14
C GLU A 557 -21.63 22.87 -8.47
N CYS A 558 -20.71 21.96 -8.79
CA CYS A 558 -19.37 22.32 -9.26
C CYS A 558 -19.38 23.10 -10.59
N LEU A 559 -20.34 22.83 -11.48
CA LEU A 559 -20.49 23.53 -12.75
C LEU A 559 -20.96 24.98 -12.56
N VAL A 560 -21.84 25.22 -11.58
CA VAL A 560 -22.25 26.56 -11.16
C VAL A 560 -21.04 27.31 -10.59
N VAL A 561 -20.32 26.71 -9.63
CA VAL A 561 -19.11 27.31 -9.04
C VAL A 561 -18.07 27.63 -10.11
N ALA A 562 -17.84 26.75 -11.08
CA ALA A 562 -16.91 27.00 -12.19
C ALA A 562 -17.34 28.22 -13.03
N GLY A 563 -18.65 28.35 -13.32
CA GLY A 563 -19.17 29.52 -14.05
C GLY A 563 -19.02 30.82 -13.27
N GLU A 564 -19.25 30.79 -11.96
CA GLU A 564 -19.08 31.97 -11.09
C GLU A 564 -17.61 32.36 -10.91
N ALA A 565 -16.72 31.38 -10.82
CA ALA A 565 -15.27 31.58 -10.82
C ALA A 565 -14.82 32.30 -12.10
N LEU A 566 -15.19 31.77 -13.27
CA LEU A 566 -14.83 32.36 -14.57
C LEU A 566 -15.43 33.75 -14.78
N ALA A 567 -16.58 34.03 -14.16
CA ALA A 567 -17.20 35.35 -14.14
C ALA A 567 -16.57 36.32 -13.12
N GLY A 568 -15.58 35.88 -12.33
CA GLY A 568 -14.89 36.71 -11.33
C GLY A 568 -15.73 37.04 -10.10
N LYS A 569 -16.70 36.18 -9.74
CA LYS A 569 -17.63 36.42 -8.61
C LYS A 569 -17.15 35.88 -7.26
N ILE A 570 -16.08 35.08 -7.26
CA ILE A 570 -15.53 34.41 -6.08
C ILE A 570 -14.33 35.21 -5.54
N ASN A 571 -14.23 35.38 -4.21
CA ASN A 571 -13.18 36.18 -3.57
C ASN A 571 -12.84 35.74 -2.12
N HIS A 572 -12.54 34.46 -1.90
CA HIS A 572 -12.27 33.93 -0.55
C HIS A 572 -10.80 33.96 -0.15
N LEU A 573 -9.88 34.06 -1.11
CA LEU A 573 -8.44 33.93 -0.95
C LEU A 573 -7.71 35.10 -1.61
N THR A 574 -6.51 35.42 -1.15
CA THR A 574 -5.65 36.36 -1.88
C THR A 574 -5.08 35.71 -3.14
N ASP A 575 -4.70 36.53 -4.12
CA ASP A 575 -4.03 36.12 -5.37
C ASP A 575 -2.69 35.38 -5.12
N ALA A 576 -2.08 35.58 -3.96
CA ALA A 576 -0.87 34.90 -3.53
C ALA A 576 -1.07 33.43 -3.12
N VAL A 577 -2.32 32.99 -2.93
CA VAL A 577 -2.63 31.60 -2.55
C VAL A 577 -2.63 30.71 -3.79
N LEU A 578 -1.64 29.82 -3.87
CA LEU A 578 -1.38 28.96 -5.03
C LEU A 578 -1.39 27.45 -4.69
N HIS A 579 -1.50 27.10 -3.41
CA HIS A 579 -1.38 25.72 -2.93
C HIS A 579 -2.41 25.42 -1.85
N TYR A 580 -2.86 24.18 -1.80
CA TYR A 580 -3.66 23.66 -0.70
C TYR A 580 -3.35 22.19 -0.46
N HIS A 581 -3.72 21.68 0.71
CA HIS A 581 -3.80 20.23 0.96
C HIS A 581 -4.94 19.89 1.93
N SER A 582 -5.34 18.61 1.92
CA SER A 582 -6.36 18.10 2.84
C SER A 582 -5.80 17.84 4.23
N THR A 583 -6.59 18.15 5.27
CA THR A 583 -6.28 17.78 6.66
C THR A 583 -6.25 16.28 6.90
N SER A 584 -6.67 15.47 5.92
CA SER A 584 -6.56 14.01 5.99
C SER A 584 -5.15 13.50 5.75
N ILE A 585 -4.23 14.34 5.26
CA ILE A 585 -2.82 14.01 5.10
C ILE A 585 -1.98 14.84 6.08
N GLY A 586 -0.86 14.27 6.54
CA GLY A 586 0.12 15.02 7.31
C GLY A 586 0.73 16.18 6.52
N SER A 587 1.46 17.08 7.20
CA SER A 587 2.06 18.25 6.57
C SER A 587 2.98 17.86 5.40
N PRO A 588 2.61 18.19 4.14
CA PRO A 588 3.36 17.76 2.98
C PRO A 588 4.78 18.32 2.95
N ASP A 589 5.69 17.60 2.30
CA ASP A 589 7.09 17.98 2.12
C ASP A 589 7.27 19.42 1.61
N TRP A 590 6.48 19.83 0.64
CA TRP A 590 6.57 21.17 0.06
C TRP A 590 6.15 22.28 1.04
N VAL A 591 5.30 21.99 2.03
CA VAL A 591 5.04 22.92 3.15
C VAL A 591 6.26 22.96 4.06
N ARG A 592 6.74 21.78 4.49
CA ARG A 592 7.85 21.67 5.46
C ARG A 592 9.18 22.22 4.92
N LYS A 593 9.42 22.08 3.62
CA LYS A 593 10.64 22.51 2.92
C LYS A 593 10.57 23.98 2.47
N SER A 594 9.44 24.67 2.62
CA SER A 594 9.27 26.07 2.22
C SER A 594 9.30 27.00 3.43
N PRO A 595 10.40 27.74 3.69
CA PRO A 595 10.52 28.60 4.88
C PRO A 595 9.52 29.77 4.92
N ARG A 596 8.96 30.13 3.76
CA ARG A 596 7.97 31.22 3.61
C ARG A 596 6.53 30.70 3.56
N ALA A 597 6.31 29.39 3.74
CA ALA A 597 4.98 28.81 3.75
C ALA A 597 4.12 29.47 4.84
N PHE A 598 3.03 30.08 4.44
CA PHE A 598 2.06 30.67 5.35
C PHE A 598 0.67 30.08 5.06
N MET A 599 0.08 29.44 6.06
CA MET A 599 -1.32 28.97 6.00
C MET A 599 -2.22 30.19 6.15
N GLU A 600 -2.81 30.62 5.03
CA GLU A 600 -3.65 31.82 5.01
C GLU A 600 -5.05 31.54 5.54
N ARG A 601 -5.63 30.40 5.15
CA ARG A 601 -7.00 30.05 5.53
C ARG A 601 -7.18 28.55 5.59
N LYS A 602 -8.02 28.11 6.53
CA LYS A 602 -8.61 26.77 6.56
C LYS A 602 -10.08 26.89 6.12
N ILE A 603 -10.46 26.18 5.07
CA ILE A 603 -11.85 26.11 4.61
C ILE A 603 -12.20 24.63 4.50
N GLY A 604 -13.20 24.20 5.28
CA GLY A 604 -13.56 22.80 5.40
C GLY A 604 -12.36 21.93 5.82
N ARG A 605 -12.06 20.92 5.02
CA ARG A 605 -10.93 20.02 5.21
C ARG A 605 -9.67 20.45 4.46
N HIS A 606 -9.65 21.64 3.85
CA HIS A 606 -8.48 22.14 3.13
C HIS A 606 -7.76 23.26 3.90
N LEU A 607 -6.43 23.19 3.87
CA LEU A 607 -5.51 24.22 4.35
C LEU A 607 -4.90 24.90 3.12
N PHE A 608 -5.06 26.22 2.99
CA PHE A 608 -4.64 27.02 1.84
C PHE A 608 -3.40 27.85 2.17
N TYR A 609 -2.44 27.89 1.24
CA TYR A 609 -1.09 28.41 1.47
C TYR A 609 -0.62 29.38 0.41
N ARG A 610 0.17 30.36 0.88
CA ARG A 610 1.05 31.19 0.06
C ARG A 610 2.51 31.00 0.47
N GLY A 611 3.43 31.44 -0.38
CA GLY A 611 4.87 31.42 -0.09
C GLY A 611 5.53 30.04 -0.17
N ILE A 612 4.91 29.09 -0.87
CA ILE A 612 5.52 27.80 -1.20
C ILE A 612 6.56 28.02 -2.31
N ALA A 613 7.77 27.48 -2.12
CA ALA A 613 8.88 27.61 -3.06
C ALA A 613 8.63 26.85 -4.38
#